data_AF-A0A1I7VH31-F1
#
_entry.id   AF-A0A1I7VH31-F1
#
_cell.length_a   1.000
_cell.length_b   1.000
_cell.length_c   1.000
_cell.angle_alpha   90.00
_cell.angle_beta   90.00
_cell.angle_gamma   90.00
#
_symmetry.space_group_name_H-M   'P 1'
#
loop_
_entity.id
_entity.type
_entity.pdbx_description
1 polymer ?
#
loop_
_entity_poly.entity_id
_entity_poly.type
_entity_poly.pdbx_seq_one_letter_code
_entity_poly.pdbx_strand_id
1 'polypeptide(L)'
;MKLRPNRTQLLAKSFSTLLRNGAMLAIAMSNKSISNMHNKTIRIASPRFFSILPDDNKQNTVNLLSPSILSLHNEGDSMERKLSISGLLGAFKLMNEYDQNELLELITEASGLTDAIQQIHEKLEMENNNIRHAKGINGQPLYFTKQNVSELYGEIERNKVDIFERLYKTLSKQQIGEINVTGYAVLSKRQLKLIYGQRSPYYHPIALKKLSKLLDQSDGLQKSLENDLKKLAKSENFGLQTGELHRRQKRSVILSPLALSPFILSPQVATPLILSPMILNPLLLNPMALSPLVFSPFILSPLVYSPQYLFALVFSPYMLSPIIESELINSTVIMSPSILS
;
A
#
# COMPACT_ATOMS: atom_id res chain seq x y z
N MET A 1 -39.76 15.44 20.38
CA MET A 1 -39.93 14.00 20.65
C MET A 1 -38.53 13.37 20.78
N LYS A 2 -38.03 13.19 22.02
CA LYS A 2 -36.70 12.59 22.26
C LYS A 2 -36.82 11.08 22.05
N LEU A 3 -36.24 10.57 20.96
CA LEU A 3 -36.20 9.15 20.64
C LEU A 3 -35.53 8.40 21.82
N ARG A 4 -36.24 7.45 22.43
CA ARG A 4 -35.67 6.56 23.45
C ARG A 4 -34.53 5.76 22.80
N PRO A 5 -33.33 5.70 23.41
CA PRO A 5 -32.23 4.93 22.86
C PRO A 5 -32.61 3.45 22.79
N ASN A 6 -32.34 2.84 21.64
CA ASN A 6 -32.68 1.44 21.38
C ASN A 6 -31.88 0.52 22.34
N ARG A 7 -32.46 -0.58 22.83
CA ARG A 7 -31.80 -1.46 23.82
C ARG A 7 -30.40 -1.94 23.38
N THR A 8 -30.22 -2.12 22.07
CA THR A 8 -28.93 -2.47 21.45
C THR A 8 -27.87 -1.38 21.59
N GLN A 9 -28.24 -0.10 21.53
CA GLN A 9 -27.33 1.04 21.71
C GLN A 9 -26.89 1.17 23.18
N LEU A 10 -27.77 0.85 24.13
CA LEU A 10 -27.45 0.81 25.55
C LEU A 10 -26.46 -0.30 25.89
N LEU A 11 -26.65 -1.49 25.30
CA LEU A 11 -25.73 -2.63 25.46
C LEU A 11 -24.35 -2.34 24.85
N ALA A 12 -24.30 -1.80 23.62
CA ALA A 12 -23.03 -1.42 22.99
C ALA A 12 -22.27 -0.34 23.79
N LYS A 13 -23.00 0.62 24.37
CA LYS A 13 -22.42 1.64 25.23
C LYS A 13 -21.88 1.06 26.54
N SER A 14 -22.63 0.14 27.18
CA SER A 14 -22.18 -0.54 28.40
C SER A 14 -20.95 -1.42 28.16
N PHE A 15 -20.95 -2.20 27.09
CA PHE A 15 -19.83 -3.05 26.71
C PHE A 15 -18.56 -2.23 26.40
N SER A 16 -18.69 -1.15 25.62
CA SER A 16 -17.55 -0.27 25.34
C SER A 16 -17.00 0.43 26.60
N THR A 17 -17.86 0.81 27.55
CA THR A 17 -17.39 1.34 28.85
C THR A 17 -16.65 0.30 29.68
N LEU A 18 -17.10 -0.96 29.68
CA LEU A 18 -16.47 -2.04 30.42
C LEU A 18 -15.09 -2.39 29.85
N LEU A 19 -15.00 -2.57 28.52
CA LEU A 19 -13.72 -2.78 27.83
C LEU A 19 -12.73 -1.65 28.12
N ARG A 20 -13.22 -0.41 28.14
CA ARG A 20 -12.39 0.76 28.39
C ARG A 20 -11.85 0.80 29.81
N ASN A 21 -12.69 0.50 30.81
CA ASN A 21 -12.28 0.43 32.20
C ASN A 21 -11.26 -0.70 32.43
N GLY A 22 -11.49 -1.87 31.81
CA GLY A 22 -10.54 -2.99 31.86
C GLY A 22 -9.19 -2.64 31.25
N ALA A 23 -9.17 -1.97 30.09
CA ALA A 23 -7.93 -1.51 29.46
C ALA A 23 -7.20 -0.46 30.30
N MET A 24 -7.91 0.50 30.92
CA MET A 24 -7.28 1.48 31.82
C MET A 24 -6.63 0.82 33.04
N LEU A 25 -7.27 -0.21 33.61
CA LEU A 25 -6.72 -0.97 34.73
C LEU A 25 -5.44 -1.71 34.32
N ALA A 26 -5.44 -2.37 33.16
CA ALA A 26 -4.24 -3.04 32.64
C ALA A 26 -3.07 -2.07 32.42
N ILE A 27 -3.35 -0.86 31.92
CA ILE A 27 -2.33 0.17 31.70
C ILE A 27 -1.81 0.75 33.03
N ALA A 28 -2.70 0.95 34.02
CA ALA A 28 -2.35 1.36 35.37
C ALA A 28 -1.39 0.34 36.04
N MET A 29 -1.66 -0.96 35.85
CA MET A 29 -0.79 -2.04 36.32
C MET A 29 0.55 -2.11 35.57
N SER A 30 0.58 -1.66 34.30
CA SER A 30 1.80 -1.59 33.48
C SER A 30 2.71 -0.39 33.80
N ASN A 31 2.44 0.35 34.89
CA ASN A 31 3.23 1.50 35.34
C ASN A 31 3.35 2.64 34.31
N LYS A 32 2.33 2.80 33.44
CA LYS A 32 2.23 3.89 32.46
C LYS A 32 1.24 4.95 32.94
N SER A 33 1.59 6.22 32.73
CA SER A 33 0.78 7.37 33.16
C SER A 33 -0.63 7.37 32.55
N ILE A 34 -1.64 7.54 33.40
CA ILE A 34 -3.08 7.51 33.03
C ILE A 34 -3.59 8.90 32.59
N SER A 35 -2.77 9.94 32.73
CA SER A 35 -3.16 11.31 32.37
C SER A 35 -3.54 11.41 30.88
N ASN A 36 -4.72 11.97 30.62
CA ASN A 36 -5.35 12.09 29.30
C ASN A 36 -5.75 10.77 28.60
N MET A 37 -5.81 9.62 29.29
CA MET A 37 -6.23 8.35 28.65
C MET A 37 -7.70 8.36 28.18
N HIS A 38 -8.54 9.19 28.81
CA HIS A 38 -9.97 9.26 28.50
C HIS A 38 -10.28 9.79 27.10
N ASN A 39 -9.36 10.51 26.43
CA ASN A 39 -9.58 10.99 25.07
C ASN A 39 -8.84 10.17 24.00
N LYS A 40 -8.06 9.16 24.40
CA LYS A 40 -7.27 8.34 23.49
C LYS A 40 -8.02 7.09 23.04
N THR A 41 -7.80 6.67 21.80
CA THR A 41 -8.30 5.40 21.27
C THR A 41 -7.38 4.26 21.70
N ILE A 42 -7.97 3.16 22.19
CA ILE A 42 -7.21 2.00 22.65
C ILE A 42 -7.19 0.97 21.52
N ARG A 43 -5.99 0.62 21.04
CA ARG A 43 -5.77 -0.46 20.07
C ARG A 43 -5.34 -1.70 20.85
N ILE A 44 -6.11 -2.79 20.72
CA ILE A 44 -5.88 -4.03 21.45
C ILE A 44 -5.64 -5.13 20.43
N ALA A 45 -4.55 -5.89 20.59
CA ALA A 45 -4.23 -7.06 19.77
C ALA A 45 -4.27 -6.80 18.25
N SER A 46 -3.83 -5.62 17.81
CA SER A 46 -3.78 -5.22 16.40
C SER A 46 -2.33 -5.10 15.92
N PRO A 47 -1.60 -6.21 15.70
CA PRO A 47 -0.23 -6.14 15.21
C PRO A 47 -0.20 -5.51 13.81
N ARG A 48 0.89 -4.81 13.52
CA ARG A 48 1.18 -4.31 12.16
C ARG A 48 2.24 -5.20 11.54
N PHE A 49 2.04 -5.64 10.31
CA PHE A 49 3.03 -6.43 9.58
C PHE A 49 3.67 -5.59 8.50
N PHE A 50 4.97 -5.79 8.26
CA PHE A 50 5.70 -5.16 7.15
C PHE A 50 5.56 -3.64 7.07
N SER A 51 5.46 -2.97 8.22
CA SER A 51 5.32 -1.51 8.24
C SER A 51 6.58 -0.84 7.69
N ILE A 52 6.37 0.08 6.76
CA ILE A 52 7.43 0.91 6.16
C ILE A 52 7.76 2.11 7.07
N LEU A 53 6.85 2.48 7.98
CA LEU A 53 6.99 3.63 8.87
C LEU A 53 6.72 3.29 10.34
N PRO A 54 7.41 3.97 11.28
CA PRO A 54 7.21 3.78 12.71
C PRO A 54 5.83 4.26 13.18
N ASP A 55 5.36 3.73 14.32
CA ASP A 55 4.10 4.19 14.91
C ASP A 55 4.28 5.54 15.61
N ASP A 56 4.01 6.62 14.87
CA ASP A 56 4.10 8.00 15.38
C ASP A 56 2.83 8.43 16.17
N ASN A 57 1.75 7.64 16.19
CA ASN A 57 0.45 8.04 16.75
C ASN A 57 0.34 7.95 18.29
N LYS A 58 1.46 8.05 19.01
CA LYS A 58 1.51 7.94 20.49
C LYS A 58 0.71 9.03 21.23
N GLN A 59 0.38 10.14 20.54
CA GLN A 59 -0.39 11.23 21.13
C GLN A 59 -1.89 10.88 21.29
N ASN A 60 -2.50 10.20 20.32
CA ASN A 60 -3.94 9.93 20.30
C ASN A 60 -4.30 8.44 20.48
N THR A 61 -3.34 7.52 20.26
CA THR A 61 -3.61 6.08 20.37
C THR A 61 -2.75 5.43 21.43
N VAL A 62 -3.33 4.48 22.16
CA VAL A 62 -2.62 3.62 23.11
C VAL A 62 -2.65 2.19 22.58
N ASN A 63 -1.46 1.65 22.31
CA ASN A 63 -1.30 0.28 21.81
C ASN A 63 -1.12 -0.69 22.98
N LEU A 64 -2.02 -1.66 23.08
CA LEU A 64 -1.98 -2.77 24.04
C LEU A 64 -1.83 -4.07 23.23
N LEU A 65 -0.78 -4.86 23.50
CA LEU A 65 -0.50 -6.13 22.81
C LEU A 65 -0.50 -6.01 21.26
N SER A 66 -0.09 -4.86 20.73
CA SER A 66 -0.16 -4.55 19.30
C SER A 66 1.24 -4.22 18.76
N PRO A 67 2.17 -5.20 18.71
CA PRO A 67 3.51 -4.97 18.20
C PRO A 67 3.51 -4.80 16.67
N SER A 68 4.41 -3.97 16.16
CA SER A 68 4.79 -4.05 14.74
C SER A 68 5.79 -5.21 14.59
N ILE A 69 5.50 -6.12 13.67
CA ILE A 69 6.26 -7.34 13.39
C ILE A 69 6.79 -7.26 11.96
N LEU A 70 8.06 -7.63 11.76
CA LEU A 70 8.74 -7.61 10.45
C LEU A 70 8.70 -6.23 9.79
N SER A 71 8.86 -5.15 10.56
CA SER A 71 8.99 -3.80 10.01
C SER A 71 10.14 -3.71 9.00
N LEU A 72 9.90 -3.01 7.89
CA LEU A 72 10.90 -2.69 6.85
C LEU A 72 11.75 -1.46 7.20
N HIS A 73 11.61 -0.94 8.42
CA HIS A 73 12.32 0.23 8.92
C HIS A 73 12.94 -0.09 10.29
N ASN A 74 13.97 0.68 10.65
CA ASN A 74 14.71 0.54 11.90
C ASN A 74 14.46 1.68 12.90
N GLU A 75 13.40 2.44 12.68
CA GLU A 75 12.96 3.54 13.54
C GLU A 75 11.85 3.08 14.51
N GLY A 76 11.62 3.84 15.59
CA GLY A 76 10.52 3.57 16.52
C GLY A 76 10.91 3.00 17.89
N ASP A 77 9.94 2.40 18.58
CA ASP A 77 10.12 1.88 19.95
C ASP A 77 11.10 0.70 20.00
N SER A 78 11.68 0.46 21.18
CA SER A 78 12.68 -0.60 21.39
C SER A 78 12.19 -2.00 20.98
N MET A 79 10.89 -2.28 21.10
CA MET A 79 10.29 -3.54 20.64
C MET A 79 10.09 -3.58 19.12
N GLU A 80 9.64 -2.48 18.51
CA GLU A 80 9.44 -2.38 17.05
C GLU A 80 10.77 -2.53 16.30
N ARG A 81 11.86 -1.93 16.83
CA ARG A 81 13.22 -2.09 16.28
C ARG A 81 13.78 -3.51 16.43
N LYS A 82 13.44 -4.23 17.50
CA LYS A 82 13.88 -5.62 17.70
C LYS A 82 13.12 -6.61 16.82
N LEU A 83 11.87 -6.30 16.51
CA LEU A 83 11.00 -7.12 15.67
C LEU A 83 11.03 -6.69 14.19
N SER A 84 11.82 -5.68 13.82
CA SER A 84 12.05 -5.31 12.42
C SER A 84 12.79 -6.42 11.69
N ILE A 85 12.71 -6.44 10.36
CA ILE A 85 13.43 -7.42 9.53
C ILE A 85 14.93 -7.36 9.82
N SER A 86 15.49 -6.15 9.84
CA SER A 86 16.90 -5.94 10.19
C SER A 86 17.22 -6.26 11.65
N GLY A 87 16.31 -6.02 12.59
CA GLY A 87 16.51 -6.34 14.01
C GLY A 87 16.51 -7.84 14.26
N LEU A 88 15.57 -8.57 13.66
CA LEU A 88 15.47 -10.03 13.74
C LEU A 88 16.65 -10.69 13.03
N LEU A 89 16.90 -10.34 11.77
CA LEU A 89 17.95 -10.98 10.97
C LEU A 89 19.35 -10.56 11.45
N GLY A 90 19.51 -9.32 11.92
CA GLY A 90 20.74 -8.84 12.55
C GLY A 90 21.02 -9.53 13.88
N ALA A 91 20.01 -9.78 14.72
CA ALA A 91 20.17 -10.54 15.97
C ALA A 91 20.64 -11.98 15.73
N PHE A 92 20.27 -12.57 14.59
CA PHE A 92 20.71 -13.90 14.17
C PHE A 92 21.97 -13.87 13.27
N LYS A 93 22.57 -12.70 12.99
CA LYS A 93 23.69 -12.51 12.03
C LYS A 93 23.42 -13.12 10.64
N LEU A 94 22.16 -13.13 10.22
CA LEU A 94 21.75 -13.79 8.98
C LEU A 94 21.93 -12.91 7.74
N MET A 95 22.02 -11.57 7.86
CA MET A 95 22.04 -10.65 6.72
C MET A 95 22.81 -9.34 7.00
N ASN A 96 23.52 -8.84 5.98
CA ASN A 96 24.18 -7.52 5.93
C ASN A 96 23.28 -6.48 5.20
N GLU A 97 23.69 -5.20 5.16
CA GLU A 97 22.96 -4.14 4.40
C GLU A 97 22.81 -4.47 2.91
N TYR A 98 23.77 -5.17 2.31
CA TYR A 98 23.69 -5.64 0.92
C TYR A 98 22.49 -6.58 0.72
N ASP A 99 22.34 -7.58 1.60
CA ASP A 99 21.27 -8.57 1.51
C ASP A 99 19.88 -7.93 1.72
N GLN A 100 19.82 -6.80 2.44
CA GLN A 100 18.58 -6.04 2.61
C GLN A 100 18.11 -5.40 1.31
N ASN A 101 19.04 -4.88 0.51
CA ASN A 101 18.72 -4.29 -0.79
C ASN A 101 18.24 -5.36 -1.78
N GLU A 102 18.86 -6.53 -1.80
CA GLU A 102 18.44 -7.69 -2.60
C GLU A 102 17.04 -8.18 -2.20
N LEU A 103 16.74 -8.18 -0.90
CA LEU A 103 15.40 -8.54 -0.40
C LEU A 103 14.36 -7.47 -0.78
N LEU A 104 14.72 -6.19 -0.75
CA LEU A 104 13.86 -5.12 -1.26
C LEU A 104 13.59 -5.29 -2.75
N GLU A 105 14.61 -5.62 -3.54
CA GLU A 105 14.48 -5.91 -4.97
C GLU A 105 13.53 -7.10 -5.21
N LEU A 106 13.70 -8.19 -4.45
CA LEU A 106 12.79 -9.34 -4.49
C LEU A 106 11.35 -8.96 -4.13
N ILE A 107 11.15 -8.15 -3.08
CA ILE A 107 9.82 -7.67 -2.69
C ILE A 107 9.23 -6.80 -3.80
N THR A 108 10.00 -5.90 -4.39
CA THR A 108 9.53 -5.03 -5.48
C THR A 108 9.09 -5.84 -6.68
N GLU A 109 9.86 -6.86 -7.05
CA GLU A 109 9.55 -7.77 -8.15
C GLU A 109 8.30 -8.60 -7.84
N ALA A 110 8.26 -9.27 -6.67
CA ALA A 110 7.13 -10.08 -6.26
C ALA A 110 5.83 -9.27 -6.06
N SER A 111 5.95 -8.00 -5.70
CA SER A 111 4.80 -7.09 -5.54
C SER A 111 4.19 -6.64 -6.88
N GLY A 112 4.85 -6.94 -8.01
CA GLY A 112 4.45 -6.46 -9.33
C GLY A 112 4.65 -4.96 -9.53
N LEU A 113 5.45 -4.31 -8.67
CA LEU A 113 5.78 -2.89 -8.81
C LEU A 113 6.57 -2.65 -10.10
N THR A 114 7.50 -3.54 -10.43
CA THR A 114 8.26 -3.52 -11.68
C THR A 114 7.33 -3.53 -12.88
N ASP A 115 6.36 -4.44 -12.93
CA ASP A 115 5.36 -4.53 -13.99
C ASP A 115 4.49 -3.27 -14.09
N ALA A 116 4.07 -2.71 -12.95
CA ALA A 116 3.28 -1.48 -12.92
C ALA A 116 4.07 -0.28 -13.47
N ILE A 117 5.34 -0.15 -13.09
CA ILE A 117 6.24 0.89 -13.62
C ILE A 117 6.46 0.68 -15.11
N GLN A 118 6.70 -0.56 -15.54
CA GLN A 118 6.89 -0.90 -16.95
C GLN A 118 5.65 -0.57 -17.78
N GLN A 119 4.45 -0.90 -17.30
CA GLN A 119 3.19 -0.53 -17.97
C GLN A 119 2.97 0.98 -18.04
N ILE A 120 3.36 1.72 -17.00
CA ILE A 120 3.32 3.19 -17.02
C ILE A 120 4.31 3.71 -18.07
N HIS A 121 5.52 3.16 -18.12
CA HIS A 121 6.54 3.52 -19.09
C HIS A 121 6.05 3.27 -20.52
N GLU A 122 5.53 2.08 -20.82
CA GLU A 122 4.95 1.75 -22.12
C GLU A 122 3.79 2.67 -22.50
N LYS A 123 2.91 3.01 -21.56
CA LYS A 123 1.83 3.98 -21.81
C LYS A 123 2.36 5.38 -22.16
N LEU A 124 3.35 5.85 -21.42
CA LEU A 124 4.00 7.15 -21.68
C LEU A 124 4.76 7.14 -23.00
N GLU A 125 5.42 6.04 -23.36
CA GLU A 125 6.08 5.88 -24.65
C GLU A 125 5.07 5.85 -25.80
N MET A 126 3.96 5.13 -25.66
CA MET A 126 2.87 5.09 -26.64
C MET A 126 2.23 6.47 -26.83
N GLU A 127 1.98 7.21 -25.74
CA GLU A 127 1.48 8.58 -25.78
C GLU A 127 2.49 9.52 -26.46
N ASN A 128 3.77 9.42 -26.10
CA ASN A 128 4.84 10.19 -26.74
C ASN A 128 5.00 9.87 -28.24
N ASN A 129 4.89 8.60 -28.63
CA ASN A 129 4.97 8.18 -30.03
C ASN A 129 3.77 8.71 -30.83
N ASN A 130 2.56 8.68 -30.25
CA ASN A 130 1.37 9.29 -30.86
C ASN A 130 1.53 10.80 -31.04
N ILE A 131 2.17 11.50 -30.10
CA ILE A 131 2.45 12.94 -30.21
C ILE A 131 3.53 13.22 -31.26
N ARG A 132 4.62 12.43 -31.29
CA ARG A 132 5.72 12.56 -32.27
C ARG A 132 5.30 12.25 -33.70
N HIS A 133 4.31 11.38 -33.88
CA HIS A 133 3.74 11.02 -35.17
C HIS A 133 2.36 11.63 -35.41
N ALA A 134 1.97 12.65 -34.63
CA ALA A 134 0.75 13.40 -34.88
C ALA A 134 0.79 13.92 -36.32
N LYS A 135 -0.24 13.57 -37.10
CA LYS A 135 -0.39 14.03 -38.48
C LYS A 135 -1.39 15.18 -38.51
N GLY A 136 -1.10 16.21 -39.28
CA GLY A 136 -2.03 17.31 -39.50
C GLY A 136 -3.26 16.83 -40.27
N ILE A 137 -4.27 17.70 -40.41
CA ILE A 137 -5.52 17.44 -41.14
C ILE A 137 -5.27 16.86 -42.54
N ASN A 138 -4.13 17.21 -43.15
CA ASN A 138 -3.71 16.81 -44.49
C ASN A 138 -2.72 15.62 -44.51
N GLY A 139 -2.54 14.88 -43.41
CA GLY A 139 -1.67 13.70 -43.34
C GLY A 139 -0.15 13.99 -43.23
N GLN A 140 0.24 15.25 -43.09
CA GLN A 140 1.64 15.71 -43.00
C GLN A 140 2.17 15.53 -41.56
N PRO A 141 3.45 15.19 -41.34
CA PRO A 141 4.02 15.11 -40.00
C PRO A 141 3.99 16.48 -39.32
N LEU A 142 3.46 16.57 -38.09
CA LEU A 142 3.53 17.79 -37.28
C LEU A 142 4.95 17.99 -36.76
N TYR A 143 5.57 19.09 -37.16
CA TYR A 143 6.73 19.62 -36.45
C TYR A 143 6.26 20.71 -35.49
N PHE A 144 6.55 20.57 -34.20
CA PHE A 144 6.23 21.59 -33.18
C PHE A 144 7.19 22.77 -33.27
N THR A 145 7.04 23.59 -34.31
CA THR A 145 7.67 24.91 -34.39
C THR A 145 6.80 25.93 -33.66
N LYS A 146 7.38 27.05 -33.23
CA LYS A 146 6.62 28.11 -32.54
C LYS A 146 5.47 28.67 -33.36
N GLN A 147 5.64 28.76 -34.68
CA GLN A 147 4.62 29.21 -35.61
C GLN A 147 3.48 28.20 -35.67
N ASN A 148 3.79 26.91 -35.83
CA ASN A 148 2.78 25.84 -35.88
C ASN A 148 2.00 25.72 -34.57
N VAL A 149 2.65 25.86 -33.40
CA VAL A 149 1.95 25.84 -32.10
C VAL A 149 0.99 27.03 -31.96
N SER A 150 1.38 28.21 -32.44
CA SER A 150 0.54 29.40 -32.43
C SER A 150 -0.68 29.26 -33.33
N GLU A 151 -0.51 28.67 -34.51
CA GLU A 151 -1.59 28.44 -35.48
C GLU A 151 -2.57 27.36 -34.99
N LEU A 152 -2.06 26.31 -34.34
CA LEU A 152 -2.88 25.17 -33.91
C LEU A 152 -3.55 25.38 -32.55
N TYR A 153 -2.88 26.03 -31.60
CA TYR A 153 -3.32 26.10 -30.20
C TYR A 153 -3.38 27.52 -29.63
N GLY A 154 -3.07 28.53 -30.45
CA GLY A 154 -3.16 29.94 -30.09
C GLY A 154 -1.93 30.50 -29.37
N GLU A 155 -2.00 31.80 -29.06
CA GLU A 155 -0.87 32.56 -28.52
C GLU A 155 -0.45 32.13 -27.10
N ILE A 156 -1.38 31.58 -26.33
CA ILE A 156 -1.11 31.11 -24.96
C ILE A 156 -0.13 29.93 -24.97
N GLU A 157 -0.34 28.95 -25.86
CA GLU A 157 0.59 27.81 -26.00
C GLU A 157 1.94 28.23 -26.56
N ARG A 158 1.96 29.16 -27.51
CA ARG A 158 3.22 29.77 -27.97
C ARG A 158 3.99 30.40 -26.81
N ASN A 159 3.31 31.17 -25.95
CA ASN A 159 3.94 31.78 -24.78
C ASN A 159 4.50 30.75 -23.80
N LYS A 160 3.85 29.59 -23.64
CA LYS A 160 4.36 28.47 -22.83
C LYS A 160 5.66 27.91 -23.41
N VAL A 161 5.73 27.69 -24.72
CA VAL A 161 6.95 27.24 -25.39
C VAL A 161 8.07 28.29 -25.24
N ASP A 162 7.77 29.57 -25.41
CA ASP A 162 8.73 30.66 -25.27
C ASP A 162 9.32 30.75 -23.84
N ILE A 163 8.51 30.48 -22.81
CA ILE A 163 8.95 30.42 -21.41
C ILE A 163 9.98 29.30 -21.21
N PHE A 164 9.70 28.09 -21.72
CA PHE A 164 10.62 26.96 -21.58
C PHE A 164 11.90 27.11 -22.40
N GLU A 165 11.82 27.73 -23.58
CA GLU A 165 13.03 28.06 -24.36
C GLU A 165 13.92 29.06 -23.60
N ARG A 166 13.32 30.10 -23.00
CA ARG A 166 14.04 31.04 -22.14
C ARG A 166 14.65 30.35 -20.93
N LEU A 167 13.90 29.41 -20.32
CA LEU A 167 14.42 28.61 -19.21
C LEU A 167 15.64 27.79 -19.63
N TYR A 168 15.57 27.09 -20.77
CA TYR A 168 16.65 26.27 -21.27
C TYR A 168 17.92 27.10 -21.53
N LYS A 169 17.77 28.31 -22.09
CA LYS A 169 18.88 29.27 -22.27
C LYS A 169 19.50 29.75 -20.96
N THR A 170 18.78 29.67 -19.84
CA THR A 170 19.28 30.07 -18.51
C THR A 170 19.90 28.92 -17.71
N LEU A 171 19.95 27.70 -18.24
CA LEU A 171 20.53 26.55 -17.55
C LEU A 171 22.06 26.70 -17.42
N SER A 172 22.58 26.35 -16.24
CA SER A 172 24.03 26.32 -16.01
C SER A 172 24.66 25.06 -16.60
N LYS A 173 25.98 25.09 -16.84
CA LYS A 173 26.71 23.90 -17.30
C LYS A 173 26.58 22.72 -16.32
N GLN A 174 26.55 23.00 -15.02
CA GLN A 174 26.35 21.98 -13.98
C GLN A 174 24.96 21.35 -14.09
N GLN A 175 23.91 22.17 -14.25
CA GLN A 175 22.54 21.67 -14.42
C GLN A 175 22.39 20.81 -15.69
N ILE A 176 23.03 21.20 -16.79
CA ILE A 176 23.04 20.39 -18.02
C ILE A 176 23.75 19.05 -17.79
N GLY A 177 24.88 19.06 -17.05
CA GLY A 177 25.57 17.85 -16.65
C GLY A 177 24.71 16.92 -15.79
N GLU A 178 24.01 17.48 -14.80
CA GLU A 178 23.05 16.75 -13.96
C GLU A 178 21.93 16.14 -14.80
N ILE A 179 21.28 16.92 -15.67
CA ILE A 179 20.21 16.43 -16.55
C ILE A 179 20.67 15.24 -17.40
N ASN A 180 21.89 15.27 -17.92
CA ASN A 180 22.42 14.18 -18.75
C ASN A 180 22.70 12.90 -17.95
N VAL A 181 22.93 13.00 -16.63
CA VAL A 181 23.26 11.85 -15.77
C VAL A 181 22.02 11.33 -15.04
N THR A 182 21.27 12.21 -14.37
CA THR A 182 20.13 11.85 -13.53
C THR A 182 18.79 12.01 -14.23
N GLY A 183 18.75 12.68 -15.40
CA GLY A 183 17.51 13.02 -16.10
C GLY A 183 16.81 14.26 -15.57
N TYR A 184 17.29 14.87 -14.49
CA TYR A 184 16.68 16.07 -13.88
C TYR A 184 17.74 17.01 -13.31
N ALA A 185 17.41 18.30 -13.17
CA ALA A 185 18.22 19.25 -12.42
C ALA A 185 17.37 20.16 -11.57
N VAL A 186 17.95 20.62 -10.46
CA VAL A 186 17.27 21.53 -9.54
C VAL A 186 17.32 22.95 -10.11
N LEU A 187 16.15 23.57 -10.28
CA LEU A 187 16.04 24.94 -10.78
C LEU A 187 16.42 25.97 -9.70
N SER A 188 17.13 27.01 -10.10
CA SER A 188 17.40 28.17 -9.26
C SER A 188 16.13 28.98 -8.99
N LYS A 189 16.15 29.80 -7.93
CA LYS A 189 15.03 30.71 -7.60
C LYS A 189 14.65 31.65 -8.75
N ARG A 190 15.63 32.09 -9.54
CA ARG A 190 15.40 32.95 -10.71
C ARG A 190 14.67 32.18 -11.81
N GLN A 191 15.09 30.93 -12.08
CA GLN A 191 14.43 30.03 -13.03
C GLN A 191 13.01 29.66 -12.58
N LEU A 192 12.80 29.39 -11.29
CA LEU A 192 11.46 29.15 -10.72
C LEU A 192 10.53 30.35 -10.89
N LYS A 193 11.03 31.57 -10.70
CA LYS A 193 10.25 32.80 -10.93
C LYS A 193 9.92 33.01 -12.41
N LEU A 194 10.75 32.49 -13.32
CA LEU A 194 10.48 32.52 -14.76
C LEU A 194 9.29 31.63 -15.13
N ILE A 195 9.14 30.45 -14.51
CA ILE A 195 8.00 29.56 -14.73
C ILE A 195 6.77 29.97 -13.92
N TYR A 196 6.87 30.25 -12.62
CA TYR A 196 5.69 30.43 -11.76
C TYR A 196 5.37 31.89 -11.41
N GLY A 197 6.13 32.85 -11.97
CA GLY A 197 5.94 34.27 -11.73
C GLY A 197 4.72 34.87 -12.44
N GLN A 198 4.32 36.08 -12.04
CA GLN A 198 3.12 36.77 -12.55
C GLN A 198 3.08 36.96 -14.08
N ARG A 199 4.24 36.95 -14.74
CA ARG A 199 4.36 37.14 -16.20
C ARG A 199 4.32 35.82 -16.99
N SER A 200 4.19 34.69 -16.30
CA SER A 200 4.21 33.38 -16.94
C SER A 200 2.79 32.84 -17.15
N PRO A 201 2.52 32.13 -18.25
CA PRO A 201 1.29 31.35 -18.43
C PRO A 201 1.12 30.25 -17.37
N TYR A 202 2.18 29.87 -16.66
CA TYR A 202 2.15 28.93 -15.53
C TYR A 202 2.11 29.65 -14.17
N TYR A 203 1.52 30.85 -14.09
CA TYR A 203 1.45 31.62 -12.86
C TYR A 203 0.83 30.80 -11.71
N HIS A 204 1.63 30.52 -10.69
CA HIS A 204 1.16 29.81 -9.50
C HIS A 204 1.89 30.32 -8.25
N PRO A 205 1.30 31.27 -7.50
CA PRO A 205 1.99 31.96 -6.41
C PRO A 205 2.30 31.03 -5.22
N ILE A 206 1.41 30.08 -4.93
CA ILE A 206 1.58 29.10 -3.85
C ILE A 206 2.73 28.13 -4.18
N ALA A 207 2.77 27.60 -5.42
CA ALA A 207 3.84 26.72 -5.87
C ALA A 207 5.20 27.44 -5.85
N LEU A 208 5.27 28.67 -6.34
CA LEU A 208 6.49 29.49 -6.27
C LEU A 208 6.96 29.64 -4.84
N LYS A 209 6.08 30.03 -3.91
CA LYS A 209 6.42 30.22 -2.49
C LYS A 209 6.85 28.91 -1.81
N LYS A 210 6.18 27.79 -2.12
CA LYS A 210 6.53 26.47 -1.59
C LYS A 210 7.92 26.06 -2.09
N LEU A 211 8.13 26.05 -3.41
CA LEU A 211 9.38 25.61 -4.04
C LEU A 211 10.56 26.54 -3.70
N SER A 212 10.35 27.86 -3.63
CA SER A 212 11.41 28.79 -3.25
C SER A 212 11.89 28.55 -1.82
N LYS A 213 10.97 28.19 -0.90
CA LYS A 213 11.30 27.87 0.49
C LYS A 213 12.10 26.57 0.59
N LEU A 214 11.82 25.58 -0.26
CA LEU A 214 12.58 24.33 -0.32
C LEU A 214 14.02 24.54 -0.79
N LEU A 215 14.24 25.53 -1.65
CA LEU A 215 15.57 25.87 -2.18
C LEU A 215 16.48 26.61 -1.20
N ASP A 216 15.93 27.20 -0.13
CA ASP A 216 16.71 27.93 0.88
C ASP A 216 17.44 27.03 1.87
N GLN A 217 17.01 25.78 1.97
CA GLN A 217 17.54 24.81 2.91
C GLN A 217 18.38 23.80 2.11
N SER A 218 19.64 23.56 2.50
CA SER A 218 20.57 22.66 1.80
C SER A 218 19.96 21.28 1.52
N ASP A 219 19.15 20.77 2.46
CA ASP A 219 18.48 19.47 2.37
C ASP A 219 16.95 19.62 2.22
N GLY A 220 16.46 20.82 1.91
CA GLY A 220 15.03 21.14 1.92
C GLY A 220 14.22 20.29 0.95
N LEU A 221 14.78 20.04 -0.24
CA LEU A 221 14.17 19.16 -1.24
C LEU A 221 14.10 17.71 -0.78
N GLN A 222 15.21 17.15 -0.29
CA GLN A 222 15.26 15.78 0.22
C GLN A 222 14.30 15.59 1.39
N LYS A 223 14.32 16.51 2.37
CA LYS A 223 13.39 16.49 3.52
C LYS A 223 11.93 16.66 3.09
N SER A 224 11.64 17.45 2.07
CA SER A 224 10.27 17.57 1.55
C SER A 224 9.81 16.31 0.85
N LEU A 225 10.68 15.68 0.06
CA LEU A 225 10.40 14.41 -0.59
C LEU A 225 10.16 13.31 0.44
N GLU A 226 11.04 13.21 1.43
CA GLU A 226 10.89 12.27 2.54
C GLU A 226 9.57 12.51 3.30
N ASN A 227 9.23 13.76 3.59
CA ASN A 227 7.96 14.10 4.25
C ASN A 227 6.73 13.79 3.38
N ASP A 228 6.79 14.06 2.08
CA ASP A 228 5.68 13.79 1.17
C ASP A 228 5.53 12.28 0.95
N LEU A 229 6.63 11.52 0.83
CA LEU A 229 6.64 10.05 0.85
C LEU A 229 6.08 9.51 2.17
N LYS A 230 6.48 10.07 3.31
CA LYS A 230 5.96 9.70 4.63
C LYS A 230 4.45 9.96 4.72
N LYS A 231 3.95 11.05 4.14
CA LYS A 231 2.51 11.31 4.06
C LYS A 231 1.78 10.35 3.13
N LEU A 232 2.36 10.03 1.97
CA LEU A 232 1.80 9.06 1.02
C LEU A 232 1.72 7.66 1.63
N ALA A 233 2.78 7.20 2.30
CA ALA A 233 2.80 5.92 2.98
C ALA A 233 1.85 5.87 4.21
N LYS A 234 1.58 7.02 4.85
CA LYS A 234 0.58 7.13 5.92
C LYS A 234 -0.85 7.28 5.39
N SER A 235 -1.04 7.73 4.15
CA SER A 235 -2.38 7.84 3.59
C SER A 235 -2.89 6.44 3.27
N GLU A 236 -3.86 5.97 4.05
CA GLU A 236 -4.55 4.68 3.86
C GLU A 236 -5.27 4.60 2.49
N ASN A 237 -5.41 5.74 1.81
CA ASN A 237 -5.96 5.87 0.47
C ASN A 237 -4.86 6.10 -0.58
N PHE A 238 -3.83 5.26 -0.60
CA PHE A 238 -3.05 5.13 -1.82
C PHE A 238 -3.98 4.50 -2.86
N GLY A 239 -4.57 5.37 -3.68
CA GLY A 239 -5.58 5.03 -4.67
C GLY A 239 -5.05 4.09 -5.73
N LEU A 240 -4.96 2.80 -5.41
CA LEU A 240 -5.63 1.83 -6.26
C LEU A 240 -7.11 1.90 -5.88
N GLN A 241 -7.80 2.93 -6.39
CA GLN A 241 -9.20 2.74 -6.75
C GLN A 241 -9.19 1.63 -7.81
N THR A 242 -9.10 0.38 -7.35
CA THR A 242 -9.68 -0.73 -8.08
C THR A 242 -11.15 -0.40 -8.08
N GLY A 243 -11.57 0.36 -9.09
CA GLY A 243 -12.97 0.58 -9.37
C GLY A 243 -13.66 -0.76 -9.27
N GLU A 244 -14.85 -0.77 -8.69
CA GLU A 244 -15.70 -1.93 -8.44
C GLU A 244 -15.88 -2.77 -9.71
N LEU A 245 -14.85 -3.54 -10.02
CA LEU A 245 -14.87 -4.55 -11.02
C LEU A 245 -15.33 -5.75 -10.23
N HIS A 246 -16.61 -6.07 -10.41
CA HIS A 246 -17.16 -7.42 -10.31
C HIS A 246 -16.44 -8.34 -11.30
N ARG A 247 -15.10 -8.39 -11.23
CA ARG A 247 -14.29 -9.34 -11.95
C ARG A 247 -14.37 -10.58 -11.10
N ARG A 248 -15.13 -11.58 -11.58
CA ARG A 248 -14.97 -12.98 -11.17
C ARG A 248 -13.48 -13.27 -11.20
N GLN A 249 -12.86 -13.22 -10.03
CA GLN A 249 -11.43 -13.23 -9.91
C GLN A 249 -10.98 -14.67 -9.80
N LYS A 250 -10.30 -15.13 -10.84
CA LYS A 250 -9.21 -16.10 -10.67
C LYS A 250 -8.12 -15.40 -9.85
N ARG A 251 -8.32 -15.29 -8.54
CA ARG A 251 -7.30 -14.85 -7.60
C ARG A 251 -6.66 -16.11 -7.05
N SER A 252 -5.43 -16.40 -7.47
CA SER A 252 -4.55 -17.20 -6.63
C SER A 252 -4.27 -16.39 -5.39
N VAL A 253 -4.58 -16.96 -4.23
CA VAL A 253 -4.37 -16.34 -2.94
C VAL A 253 -3.04 -16.90 -2.43
N ILE A 254 -2.01 -16.07 -2.48
CA ILE A 254 -0.61 -16.44 -2.22
C ILE A 254 -0.11 -15.60 -1.04
N LEU A 255 0.51 -16.24 -0.04
CA LEU A 255 1.15 -15.58 1.10
C LEU A 255 0.22 -14.71 1.95
N SER A 256 -1.06 -15.07 2.07
CA SER A 256 -2.01 -14.34 2.89
C SER A 256 -2.47 -15.17 4.09
N PRO A 257 -1.89 -14.97 5.29
CA PRO A 257 -2.42 -15.58 6.50
C PRO A 257 -3.81 -15.00 6.79
N LEU A 258 -4.78 -15.88 7.02
CA LEU A 258 -6.17 -15.50 7.28
C LEU A 258 -6.53 -15.87 8.72
N ALA A 259 -7.03 -14.90 9.49
CA ALA A 259 -7.48 -15.13 10.85
C ALA A 259 -8.81 -14.42 11.09
N LEU A 260 -9.77 -15.11 11.72
CA LEU A 260 -11.10 -14.59 12.07
C LEU A 260 -11.88 -14.04 10.86
N SER A 261 -11.67 -14.63 9.68
CA SER A 261 -12.35 -14.26 8.44
C SER A 261 -13.25 -15.40 7.96
N PRO A 262 -14.48 -15.50 8.50
CA PRO A 262 -15.44 -16.51 8.06
C PRO A 262 -15.84 -16.25 6.60
N PHE A 263 -15.85 -17.30 5.79
CA PHE A 263 -16.34 -17.23 4.42
C PHE A 263 -17.78 -17.74 4.39
N ILE A 264 -18.72 -16.86 4.08
CA ILE A 264 -20.16 -17.15 4.09
C ILE A 264 -20.71 -16.83 2.70
N LEU A 265 -21.37 -17.80 2.05
CA LEU A 265 -22.04 -17.61 0.74
C LEU A 265 -21.10 -17.08 -0.36
N SER A 266 -19.85 -17.54 -0.37
CA SER A 266 -18.78 -16.96 -1.20
C SER A 266 -18.18 -17.95 -2.20
N PRO A 267 -18.96 -18.48 -3.16
CA PRO A 267 -18.52 -19.58 -4.04
C PRO A 267 -17.21 -19.26 -4.76
N GLN A 268 -16.28 -20.22 -4.77
CA GLN A 268 -14.94 -20.04 -5.33
C GLN A 268 -14.67 -20.98 -6.50
N VAL A 269 -14.09 -20.46 -7.58
CA VAL A 269 -13.70 -21.26 -8.76
C VAL A 269 -12.33 -20.85 -9.24
N ALA A 270 -11.42 -21.82 -9.39
CA ALA A 270 -10.06 -21.62 -9.89
C ALA A 270 -9.25 -20.62 -9.04
N THR A 271 -9.31 -20.78 -7.72
CA THR A 271 -8.63 -19.95 -6.72
C THR A 271 -7.70 -20.81 -5.87
N PRO A 272 -6.51 -21.17 -6.37
CA PRO A 272 -5.56 -21.93 -5.57
C PRO A 272 -5.10 -21.10 -4.35
N LEU A 273 -5.07 -21.74 -3.19
CA LEU A 273 -4.59 -21.19 -1.92
C LEU A 273 -3.21 -21.77 -1.65
N ILE A 274 -2.19 -20.93 -1.74
CA ILE A 274 -0.78 -21.34 -1.60
C ILE A 274 -0.17 -20.55 -0.45
N LEU A 275 0.51 -21.24 0.48
CA LEU A 275 1.22 -20.63 1.62
C LEU A 275 0.31 -19.68 2.45
N SER A 276 -0.95 -20.07 2.65
CA SER A 276 -1.98 -19.22 3.26
C SER A 276 -2.55 -19.90 4.50
N PRO A 277 -1.89 -19.82 5.67
CA PRO A 277 -2.37 -20.46 6.89
C PRO A 277 -3.68 -19.82 7.37
N MET A 278 -4.62 -20.63 7.87
CA MET A 278 -5.96 -20.19 8.27
C MET A 278 -6.27 -20.52 9.74
N ILE A 279 -6.82 -19.56 10.50
CA ILE A 279 -7.20 -19.77 11.91
C ILE A 279 -8.59 -19.19 12.16
N LEU A 280 -9.51 -19.99 12.71
CA LEU A 280 -10.88 -19.57 13.03
C LEU A 280 -11.66 -19.05 11.82
N ASN A 281 -11.56 -19.77 10.70
CA ASN A 281 -12.18 -19.41 9.43
C ASN A 281 -13.24 -20.44 9.02
N PRO A 282 -14.45 -20.42 9.60
CA PRO A 282 -15.50 -21.33 9.18
C PRO A 282 -15.92 -21.02 7.72
N LEU A 283 -16.10 -22.08 6.93
CA LEU A 283 -16.57 -22.05 5.56
C LEU A 283 -18.04 -22.49 5.55
N LEU A 284 -18.97 -21.54 5.37
CA LEU A 284 -20.41 -21.79 5.39
C LEU A 284 -21.02 -21.54 4.02
N LEU A 285 -21.68 -22.55 3.43
CA LEU A 285 -22.34 -22.44 2.13
C LEU A 285 -21.38 -21.94 1.02
N ASN A 286 -20.15 -22.46 1.02
CA ASN A 286 -19.09 -22.01 0.13
C ASN A 286 -18.63 -23.14 -0.81
N PRO A 287 -19.31 -23.34 -1.95
CA PRO A 287 -18.88 -24.36 -2.91
C PRO A 287 -17.56 -23.94 -3.57
N MET A 288 -16.61 -24.87 -3.65
CA MET A 288 -15.28 -24.65 -4.24
C MET A 288 -15.05 -25.56 -5.44
N ALA A 289 -14.49 -25.04 -6.53
CA ALA A 289 -14.10 -25.84 -7.69
C ALA A 289 -12.71 -25.47 -8.22
N LEU A 290 -11.86 -26.44 -8.53
CA LEU A 290 -10.51 -26.22 -9.09
C LEU A 290 -9.59 -25.34 -8.20
N SER A 291 -9.74 -25.44 -6.88
CA SER A 291 -9.08 -24.54 -5.92
C SER A 291 -8.19 -25.31 -4.94
N PRO A 292 -7.01 -25.81 -5.36
CA PRO A 292 -6.15 -26.61 -4.48
C PRO A 292 -5.59 -25.77 -3.32
N LEU A 293 -5.43 -26.41 -2.16
CA LEU A 293 -4.79 -25.92 -0.95
C LEU A 293 -3.39 -26.53 -0.83
N VAL A 294 -2.35 -25.71 -0.99
CA VAL A 294 -0.95 -26.13 -0.96
C VAL A 294 -0.20 -25.36 0.13
N PHE A 295 0.51 -26.06 1.03
CA PHE A 295 1.25 -25.47 2.15
C PHE A 295 0.43 -24.50 3.02
N SER A 296 -0.86 -24.79 3.21
CA SER A 296 -1.81 -23.88 3.85
C SER A 296 -2.46 -24.56 5.05
N PRO A 297 -1.77 -24.63 6.20
CA PRO A 297 -2.31 -25.29 7.39
C PRO A 297 -3.51 -24.54 7.96
N PHE A 298 -4.52 -25.26 8.48
CA PHE A 298 -5.74 -24.62 9.00
C PHE A 298 -6.22 -25.19 10.33
N ILE A 299 -6.68 -24.31 11.22
CA ILE A 299 -7.11 -24.65 12.59
C ILE A 299 -8.48 -24.03 12.87
N LEU A 300 -9.38 -24.78 13.53
CA LEU A 300 -10.71 -24.30 13.94
C LEU A 300 -11.54 -23.70 12.79
N SER A 301 -11.45 -24.34 11.62
CA SER A 301 -12.05 -23.84 10.37
C SER A 301 -13.02 -24.88 9.81
N PRO A 302 -14.22 -25.05 10.43
CA PRO A 302 -15.19 -26.06 10.00
C PRO A 302 -15.73 -25.75 8.60
N LEU A 303 -15.98 -26.81 7.83
CA LEU A 303 -16.68 -26.76 6.54
C LEU A 303 -18.12 -27.21 6.72
N VAL A 304 -19.09 -26.34 6.42
CA VAL A 304 -20.52 -26.65 6.54
C VAL A 304 -21.21 -26.30 5.22
N TYR A 305 -21.94 -27.26 4.64
CA TYR A 305 -22.64 -27.09 3.35
C TYR A 305 -21.79 -26.53 2.21
N SER A 306 -20.52 -26.93 2.13
CA SER A 306 -19.52 -26.35 1.24
C SER A 306 -18.92 -27.42 0.32
N PRO A 307 -19.63 -27.83 -0.75
CA PRO A 307 -19.17 -28.91 -1.61
C PRO A 307 -17.92 -28.52 -2.41
N GLN A 308 -16.96 -29.44 -2.53
CA GLN A 308 -15.67 -29.24 -3.18
C GLN A 308 -15.54 -30.14 -4.42
N TYR A 309 -15.23 -29.54 -5.57
CA TYR A 309 -15.08 -30.22 -6.86
C TYR A 309 -13.65 -30.07 -7.40
N LEU A 310 -12.99 -31.17 -7.77
CA LEU A 310 -11.62 -31.15 -8.31
C LEU A 310 -10.66 -30.37 -7.40
N PHE A 311 -10.64 -30.78 -6.13
CA PHE A 311 -9.92 -30.12 -5.06
C PHE A 311 -8.69 -30.94 -4.62
N ALA A 312 -7.62 -30.29 -4.17
CA ALA A 312 -6.44 -31.00 -3.67
C ALA A 312 -5.93 -30.36 -2.39
N LEU A 313 -5.61 -31.18 -1.39
CA LEU A 313 -4.91 -30.80 -0.16
C LEU A 313 -3.50 -31.35 -0.19
N VAL A 314 -2.51 -30.47 -0.29
CA VAL A 314 -1.09 -30.86 -0.38
C VAL A 314 -0.30 -30.14 0.71
N PHE A 315 0.40 -30.89 1.57
CA PHE A 315 1.21 -30.33 2.68
C PHE A 315 0.47 -29.33 3.58
N SER A 316 -0.82 -29.57 3.84
CA SER A 316 -1.70 -28.64 4.54
C SER A 316 -2.31 -29.32 5.77
N PRO A 317 -1.57 -29.42 6.90
CA PRO A 317 -2.08 -30.07 8.11
C PRO A 317 -3.25 -29.28 8.71
N TYR A 318 -4.20 -29.98 9.33
CA TYR A 318 -5.38 -29.34 9.90
C TYR A 318 -5.84 -29.89 11.24
N MET A 319 -6.45 -29.03 12.05
CA MET A 319 -6.89 -29.37 13.40
C MET A 319 -8.27 -28.77 13.73
N LEU A 320 -9.13 -29.53 14.42
CA LEU A 320 -10.45 -29.07 14.90
C LEU A 320 -11.31 -28.41 13.81
N SER A 321 -11.29 -29.00 12.61
CA SER A 321 -11.93 -28.43 11.41
C SER A 321 -12.86 -29.48 10.79
N PRO A 322 -14.03 -29.73 11.39
CA PRO A 322 -14.95 -30.77 10.93
C PRO A 322 -15.60 -30.41 9.60
N ILE A 323 -15.88 -31.46 8.83
CA ILE A 323 -16.62 -31.39 7.56
C ILE A 323 -18.04 -31.89 7.81
N ILE A 324 -19.01 -30.99 7.65
CA ILE A 324 -20.44 -31.23 7.93
C ILE A 324 -21.21 -30.99 6.63
N GLU A 325 -21.93 -32.03 6.17
CA GLU A 325 -22.80 -31.97 4.98
C GLU A 325 -22.16 -31.29 3.76
N SER A 326 -20.87 -31.54 3.55
CA SER A 326 -20.07 -30.97 2.45
C SER A 326 -19.51 -32.12 1.63
N GLU A 327 -19.89 -32.21 0.36
CA GLU A 327 -19.45 -33.29 -0.54
C GLU A 327 -18.05 -33.00 -1.09
N LEU A 328 -17.16 -33.99 -1.10
CA LEU A 328 -15.86 -33.91 -1.75
C LEU A 328 -15.87 -34.80 -3.00
N ILE A 329 -15.81 -34.19 -4.18
CA ILE A 329 -15.89 -34.87 -5.47
C ILE A 329 -14.57 -34.70 -6.22
N ASN A 330 -13.95 -35.83 -6.57
CA ASN A 330 -12.61 -35.88 -7.19
C ASN A 330 -11.56 -35.08 -6.39
N SER A 331 -11.50 -35.32 -5.09
CA SER A 331 -10.53 -34.69 -4.19
C SER A 331 -9.30 -35.55 -3.95
N THR A 332 -8.11 -34.94 -3.89
CA THR A 332 -6.87 -35.62 -3.50
C THR A 332 -6.29 -35.04 -2.21
N VAL A 333 -5.76 -35.88 -1.34
CA VAL A 333 -5.11 -35.46 -0.09
C VAL A 333 -3.72 -36.08 -0.04
N ILE A 334 -2.69 -35.25 0.05
CA ILE A 334 -1.28 -35.62 0.02
C ILE A 334 -0.59 -34.94 1.20
N MET A 335 0.03 -35.75 2.08
CA MET A 335 0.89 -35.29 3.18
C MET A 335 0.25 -34.17 4.05
N SER A 336 -1.04 -34.30 4.33
CA SER A 336 -1.84 -33.30 5.05
C SER A 336 -2.49 -33.96 6.28
N PRO A 337 -1.76 -34.12 7.40
CA PRO A 337 -2.27 -34.83 8.58
C PRO A 337 -3.39 -34.04 9.26
N SER A 338 -4.36 -34.77 9.83
CA SER A 338 -5.49 -34.19 10.56
C SER A 338 -5.45 -34.55 12.06
N ILE A 339 -5.91 -33.63 12.91
CA ILE A 339 -6.00 -33.82 14.36
C ILE A 339 -7.39 -33.35 14.83
N LEU A 340 -8.19 -34.25 15.40
CA LEU A 340 -9.55 -33.94 15.90
C LEU A 340 -10.44 -33.27 14.84
N SER A 341 -10.45 -33.81 13.63
CA SER A 341 -11.26 -33.34 12.49
C SER A 341 -12.58 -34.07 12.36
#